data_AF-X1R5A1-F1
#
_entry.id   AF-X1R5A1-F1
#
_cell.length_a   1.000
_cell.length_b   1.000
_cell.length_c   1.000
_cell.angle_alpha   90.00
_cell.angle_beta   90.00
_cell.angle_gamma   90.00
#
_symmetry.space_group_name_H-M   'P 1'
#
loop_
_entity.id
_entity.type
_entity.pdbx_description
1 polymer ?
#
loop_
_entity_poly.entity_id
_entity_poly.type
_entity_poly.pdbx_seq_one_letter_code
_entity_poly.pdbx_strand_id
1 'polypeptide(L)' 'GDGRKFVSRIINCKEGELKEGDEVQLAVFDVPPMIIEKKGVMTEAERVFFAFEPAKAEVK' A
#
# COMPACT_ATOMS: atom_id res chain seq x y z
N GLY A 1 -4.08 -18.78 -4.11
CA GLY A 1 -5.51 -18.59 -4.45
C GLY A 1 -5.64 -18.02 -5.85
N ASP A 2 -6.80 -18.20 -6.47
CA ASP A 2 -7.11 -17.82 -7.87
C ASP A 2 -7.45 -16.33 -8.05
N GLY A 3 -7.14 -15.50 -7.06
CA GLY A 3 -7.38 -14.05 -7.08
C GLY A 3 -6.34 -13.26 -7.89
N ARG A 4 -6.59 -11.96 -8.05
CA ARG A 4 -5.63 -11.02 -8.64
C ARG A 4 -4.37 -10.96 -7.78
N LYS A 5 -3.20 -11.06 -8.43
CA LYS A 5 -1.90 -11.00 -7.78
C LYS A 5 -1.28 -9.62 -7.99
N PHE A 6 -0.68 -9.05 -6.94
CA PHE A 6 -0.01 -7.76 -6.97
C PHE A 6 1.42 -7.91 -6.48
N VAL A 7 2.35 -7.15 -7.05
CA VAL A 7 3.68 -6.96 -6.49
C VAL A 7 3.65 -5.62 -5.75
N SER A 8 3.89 -5.66 -4.43
CA SER A 8 3.88 -4.46 -3.57
C SER A 8 4.87 -4.63 -2.43
N ARG A 9 5.14 -3.53 -1.71
CA ARG A 9 5.98 -3.55 -0.52
C ARG A 9 5.18 -4.00 0.70
N ILE A 10 5.84 -4.77 1.57
CA ILE A 10 5.40 -4.96 2.95
C ILE A 10 6.05 -3.88 3.82
N ILE A 11 5.26 -3.26 4.70
CA ILE A 11 5.72 -2.29 5.71
C ILE A 11 5.30 -2.74 7.11
N ASN A 12 5.83 -2.08 8.16
CA ASN A 12 5.50 -2.37 9.56
C ASN A 12 5.66 -3.84 9.96
N CYS A 13 6.62 -4.52 9.32
CA CYS A 13 6.87 -5.95 9.45
C CYS A 13 8.38 -6.17 9.59
N LYS A 14 8.78 -7.03 10.52
CA LYS A 14 10.18 -7.45 10.65
C LYS A 14 10.51 -8.58 9.68
N GLU A 15 11.79 -8.77 9.40
CA GLU A 15 12.26 -9.91 8.64
C GLU A 15 11.86 -11.22 9.33
N GLY A 16 11.31 -12.16 8.54
CA GLY A 16 10.85 -13.46 9.03
C GLY A 16 9.51 -13.47 9.76
N GLU A 17 8.85 -12.31 9.93
CA GLU A 17 7.55 -12.22 10.61
C GLU A 17 6.39 -12.76 9.76
N LEU A 18 6.46 -12.59 8.43
CA LEU A 18 5.49 -13.14 7.49
C LEU A 18 6.06 -14.35 6.74
N LYS A 19 5.17 -15.28 6.40
CA LYS A 19 5.40 -16.41 5.48
C LYS A 19 4.30 -16.50 4.42
N GLU A 20 4.53 -17.32 3.42
CA GLU A 20 3.52 -17.59 2.39
C GLU A 20 2.22 -18.09 3.01
N GLY A 21 1.10 -17.47 2.59
CA GLY A 21 -0.23 -17.79 3.09
C GLY A 21 -0.70 -16.93 4.26
N ASP A 22 0.18 -16.16 4.89
CA ASP A 22 -0.25 -15.21 5.94
C ASP A 22 -1.10 -14.08 5.35
N GLU A 23 -2.08 -13.65 6.13
CA GLU A 23 -2.97 -12.55 5.74
C GLU A 23 -2.30 -11.19 5.98
N VAL A 24 -2.50 -10.29 5.02
CA VAL A 24 -2.03 -8.91 5.05
C VAL A 24 -3.19 -7.97 4.76
N GLN A 25 -3.09 -6.74 5.25
CA GLN A 25 -4.08 -5.69 5.03
C GLN A 25 -3.48 -4.53 4.25
N LEU A 26 -4.32 -3.84 3.48
CA LEU A 26 -3.94 -2.65 2.73
C LEU A 26 -3.74 -1.47 3.70
N ALA A 27 -2.56 -0.87 3.68
CA ALA A 27 -2.27 0.37 4.37
C ALA A 27 -2.14 1.51 3.35
N VAL A 28 -2.83 2.63 3.61
CA VAL A 28 -2.85 3.81 2.73
C VAL A 28 -2.47 5.03 3.56
N PHE A 29 -1.54 5.82 3.05
CA PHE A 29 -1.03 7.02 3.71
C PHE A 29 -1.13 8.20 2.76
N ASP A 30 -1.60 9.33 3.27
CA ASP A 30 -1.51 10.59 2.55
C ASP A 30 -0.03 10.97 2.41
N VAL A 31 0.37 11.39 1.21
CA VAL A 31 1.70 11.93 0.98
C VAL A 31 1.58 13.28 0.28
N PRO A 32 2.59 14.15 0.42
CA PRO A 32 2.52 15.48 -0.15
C PRO A 32 2.13 15.46 -1.65
N PRO A 33 1.31 16.43 -2.10
CA PRO A 33 0.97 16.57 -3.50
C PRO A 33 2.21 16.66 -4.36
N MET A 34 2.10 16.15 -5.59
CA MET A 34 3.17 16.25 -6.58
C MET A 34 2.66 17.00 -7.80
N ILE A 35 3.51 17.85 -8.37
CA ILE A 35 3.26 18.44 -9.68
C ILE A 35 3.26 17.34 -10.73
N ILE A 36 2.15 17.20 -11.45
CA ILE A 36 2.01 16.29 -12.58
C ILE A 36 1.54 17.07 -13.81
N GLU A 37 1.86 16.54 -14.99
CA GLU A 37 1.24 17.01 -16.22
C GLU A 37 -0.13 16.36 -16.41
N LYS A 38 -1.18 17.17 -16.50
CA LYS A 38 -2.53 16.72 -16.83
C LYS A 38 -3.02 17.47 -18.05
N LYS A 39 -3.07 16.78 -19.19
CA LYS A 39 -3.51 17.34 -20.48
C LYS A 39 -2.72 18.61 -20.89
N GLY A 40 -1.40 18.59 -20.75
CA GLY A 40 -0.53 19.72 -21.12
C GLY A 40 -0.47 20.86 -20.09
N VAL A 41 -1.14 20.74 -18.94
CA VAL A 41 -1.08 21.72 -17.85
C VAL A 41 -0.43 21.07 -16.63
N MET A 42 0.56 21.77 -16.05
CA MET A 42 1.18 21.36 -14.79
C MET A 42 0.25 21.71 -13.63
N THR A 43 -0.18 20.71 -12.86
CA THR A 43 -1.07 20.87 -11.72
C THR A 43 -0.54 20.12 -10.51
N GLU A 44 -0.78 20.64 -9.32
CA GLU A 44 -0.65 19.85 -8.09
C GLU A 44 -1.71 18.75 -8.09
N ALA A 45 -1.31 17.54 -7.72
CA ALA A 45 -2.19 16.40 -7.57
C ALA A 45 -1.99 15.75 -6.20
N GLU A 46 -3.08 15.68 -5.45
CA GLU A 46 -3.18 14.86 -4.25
C GLU A 46 -2.87 13.39 -4.58
N ARG A 47 -2.18 12.73 -3.67
CA ARG A 47 -1.69 11.37 -3.87
C ARG A 47 -1.56 10.65 -2.55
N VAL A 48 -1.68 9.34 -2.64
CA VAL A 48 -1.44 8.43 -1.52
C VAL A 48 -0.28 7.51 -1.84
N PHE A 49 0.40 7.06 -0.80
CA PHE A 49 1.25 5.89 -0.85
C PHE A 49 0.46 4.69 -0.31
N PHE A 50 0.48 3.58 -1.04
CA PHE A 50 -0.14 2.34 -0.58
C PHE A 50 0.91 1.23 -0.45
N ALA A 51 0.72 0.39 0.56
CA ALA A 51 1.52 -0.80 0.82
C ALA A 51 0.66 -1.83 1.53
N PHE A 52 1.25 -2.96 1.91
CA PHE A 52 0.58 -3.95 2.76
C PHE A 52 1.34 -4.10 4.08
N GLU A 53 0.61 -4.39 5.15
CA GLU A 53 1.18 -4.70 6.46
C GLU A 53 0.53 -5.98 7.03
N PRO A 54 1.15 -6.65 8.02
CA PRO A 54 0.54 -7.79 8.69
C PRO A 54 -0.87 -7.43 9.17
N ALA A 55 -1.85 -8.31 8.89
CA ALA A 55 -3.19 -8.12 9.38
C ALA A 55 -3.17 -8.16 10.92
N LYS A 56 -3.62 -7.09 11.58
CA LYS A 56 -3.83 -7.11 13.02
C LYS A 56 -5.02 -8.04 13.30
N ALA A 57 -4.88 -8.94 14.27
CA ALA A 57 -6.01 -9.71 14.74
C ALA A 57 -7.11 -8.74 15.18
N GLU A 58 -8.27 -8.78 14.53
CA GLU A 58 -9.45 -8.06 15.01
C GLU A 58 -9.79 -8.60 16.40
N VAL A 59 -9.58 -7.79 17.44
CA VAL A 59 -10.25 -8.03 18.72
C VAL A 59 -11.71 -7.69 18.47
N LYS A 60 -12.50 -8.71 18.19
CA LYS A 60 -13.97 -8.64 18.11
C LYS A 60 -14.57 -8.25 19.45
#